data_AF-L7UF03-F1
#
_entry.id   AF-L7UF03-F1
#
_cell.length_a   1.000
_cell.length_b   1.000
_cell.length_c   1.000
_cell.angle_alpha   90.00
_cell.angle_beta   90.00
_cell.angle_gamma   90.00
#
_symmetry.space_group_name_H-M   'P 1'
#
loop_
_entity.id
_entity.type
_entity.pdbx_description
1 polymer ?
#
loop_
_entity_poly.entity_id
_entity_poly.type
_entity_poly.pdbx_seq_one_letter_code
_entity_poly.pdbx_strand_id
1 'polypeptide(L)'
;MSLLPESASFEELVQDYFLAVRGAGLMLSALDAELLTAWAREGVPFEVVARGISRSAEKALWDARPGEPVLRNLRACRRQVDAEIKKYRSLAAGASAPPEPTSKRRKALSWEETRHTRLIDALEDLAGREPTLAARVTWLRGTVLANVPQEPAVMDAQEALSFLALLRALPFPQRREVWRGALSVGTEQQVMSVRARKVSRRFRLVAAVRRRLGVKEV
;
A
#
# COMPACT_ATOMS: atom_id res chain seq x y z
N MET A 1 -0.36 15.93 -4.65
CA MET A 1 0.67 16.95 -4.33
C MET A 1 0.89 17.04 -2.82
N SER A 2 2.16 16.95 -2.39
CA SER A 2 2.63 16.85 -0.99
C SER A 2 2.46 18.19 -0.24
N LEU A 3 2.41 18.17 1.10
CA LEU A 3 2.59 19.40 1.90
C LEU A 3 4.07 19.65 2.22
N LEU A 4 4.90 18.63 2.01
CA LEU A 4 6.34 18.83 1.94
C LEU A 4 6.66 19.35 0.53
N PRO A 5 7.63 20.26 0.39
CA PRO A 5 8.07 20.75 -0.91
C PRO A 5 8.51 19.58 -1.80
N GLU A 6 8.60 19.76 -3.12
CA GLU A 6 9.17 18.74 -4.01
C GLU A 6 10.62 18.38 -3.62
N SER A 7 11.27 19.24 -2.83
CA SER A 7 12.57 19.05 -2.20
C SER A 7 12.53 18.30 -0.87
N ALA A 8 11.40 17.70 -0.48
CA ALA A 8 11.28 16.93 0.75
C ALA A 8 12.33 15.82 0.80
N SER A 9 13.01 15.69 1.93
CA SER A 9 13.98 14.61 2.07
C SER A 9 13.25 13.25 2.17
N PHE A 10 13.95 12.17 1.85
CA PHE A 10 13.44 10.81 2.01
C PHE A 10 12.91 10.59 3.44
N GLU A 11 13.66 11.08 4.43
CA GLU A 11 13.36 11.00 5.84
C GLU A 11 12.02 11.65 6.19
N GLU A 12 11.79 12.87 5.69
CA GLU A 12 10.55 13.61 5.89
C GLU A 12 9.35 12.89 5.26
N LEU A 13 9.53 12.35 4.05
CA LEU A 13 8.49 11.60 3.34
C LEU A 13 8.09 10.34 4.12
N VAL A 14 9.07 9.56 4.59
CA VAL A 14 8.79 8.34 5.37
C VAL A 14 8.17 8.69 6.72
N GLN A 15 8.61 9.75 7.40
CA GLN A 15 8.03 10.19 8.66
C GLN A 15 6.56 10.61 8.49
N ASP A 16 6.26 11.51 7.53
CA ASP A 16 4.88 11.96 7.27
C ASP A 16 3.98 10.76 6.93
N TYR A 17 4.48 9.84 6.11
CA TYR A 17 3.75 8.63 5.75
C TYR A 17 3.50 7.70 6.95
N PHE A 18 4.52 7.43 7.76
CA PHE A 18 4.39 6.58 8.94
C PHE A 18 3.38 7.15 9.93
N LEU A 19 3.48 8.44 10.25
CA LEU A 19 2.54 9.11 11.16
C LEU A 19 1.13 9.12 10.57
N ALA A 20 0.99 9.28 9.24
CA ALA A 20 -0.30 9.18 8.57
C ALA A 20 -0.94 7.80 8.71
N VAL A 21 -0.17 6.73 8.48
CA VAL A 21 -0.65 5.35 8.57
C VAL A 21 -0.93 4.95 10.02
N ARG A 22 -0.03 5.28 10.95
CA ARG A 22 -0.20 5.09 12.38
C ARG A 22 -1.43 5.82 12.92
N GLY A 23 -1.68 7.02 12.39
CA GLY A 23 -2.78 7.91 12.78
C GLY A 23 -2.61 8.53 14.16
N ALA A 24 -1.37 8.59 14.67
CA ALA A 24 -0.99 9.06 16.00
C ALA A 24 0.48 9.53 16.01
N GLY A 25 0.80 10.48 16.89
CA GLY A 25 2.16 10.97 17.13
C GLY A 25 2.55 12.20 16.31
N LEU A 26 3.57 12.92 16.80
CA LEU A 26 4.08 14.17 16.21
C LEU A 26 5.37 13.97 15.40
N MET A 27 6.25 13.10 15.88
CA MET A 27 7.60 12.88 15.37
C MET A 27 8.01 11.43 15.61
N LEU A 28 9.01 10.96 14.86
CA LEU A 28 9.68 9.69 15.12
C LEU A 28 10.58 9.78 16.37
N SER A 29 10.81 8.64 17.02
CA SER A 29 11.83 8.55 18.07
C SER A 29 13.23 8.68 17.46
N ALA A 30 14.24 9.12 18.23
CA ALA A 30 15.64 9.19 17.75
C ALA A 30 16.13 7.83 17.21
N LEU A 31 15.74 6.78 17.92
CA LEU A 31 15.98 5.39 17.58
C LEU A 31 15.32 4.96 16.25
N ASP A 32 14.14 5.48 15.92
CA ASP A 32 13.49 5.25 14.63
C ASP A 32 14.14 6.11 13.52
N ALA A 33 14.62 7.31 13.84
CA ALA A 33 15.31 8.18 12.90
C ALA A 33 16.65 7.58 12.42
N GLU A 34 17.39 6.89 13.30
CA GLU A 34 18.59 6.13 12.91
C GLU A 34 18.30 5.04 11.87
N LEU A 35 17.23 4.27 12.07
CA LEU A 35 16.82 3.21 11.13
C LEU A 35 16.50 3.79 9.76
N LEU A 36 15.79 4.91 9.75
CA LEU A 36 15.38 5.61 8.55
C LEU A 36 16.57 6.25 7.82
N THR A 37 17.56 6.75 8.56
CA THR A 37 18.85 7.20 8.00
C THR A 37 19.62 6.05 7.34
N ALA A 38 19.55 4.84 7.91
CA ALA A 38 20.17 3.66 7.30
C ALA A 38 19.52 3.30 5.96
N TRP A 39 18.18 3.30 5.87
CA TRP A 39 17.48 3.07 4.61
C TRP A 39 17.76 4.16 3.56
N ALA A 40 17.88 5.42 3.97
CA ALA A 40 18.27 6.53 3.10
C ALA A 40 19.68 6.31 2.50
N ARG A 41 20.66 5.96 3.35
CA ARG A 41 22.05 5.67 2.91
C ARG A 41 22.13 4.48 1.96
N GLU A 42 21.23 3.52 2.12
CA GLU A 42 21.10 2.36 1.24
C GLU A 42 20.47 2.69 -0.13
N GLY A 43 20.05 3.94 -0.36
CA GLY A 43 19.48 4.39 -1.62
C GLY A 43 18.12 3.74 -1.94
N VAL A 44 17.38 3.31 -0.92
CA VAL A 44 16.09 2.65 -1.10
C VAL A 44 15.04 3.68 -1.51
N PRO A 45 14.21 3.44 -2.55
CA PRO A 45 13.11 4.34 -2.88
C PRO A 45 12.08 4.46 -1.77
N PHE A 46 11.53 5.67 -1.57
CA PHE A 46 10.49 5.94 -0.56
C PHE A 46 9.32 4.96 -0.66
N GLU A 47 8.87 4.62 -1.86
CA GLU A 47 7.69 3.79 -2.11
C GLU A 47 7.88 2.35 -1.65
N VAL A 48 9.12 1.85 -1.66
CA VAL A 48 9.46 0.52 -1.14
C VAL A 48 9.28 0.51 0.39
N VAL A 49 9.75 1.56 1.07
CA VAL A 49 9.59 1.72 2.53
C VAL A 49 8.13 1.96 2.91
N ALA A 50 7.46 2.87 2.22
CA ALA A 50 6.04 3.16 2.42
C ALA A 50 5.17 1.91 2.27
N ARG A 51 5.49 1.04 1.30
CA ARG A 51 4.82 -0.25 1.16
C ARG A 51 5.06 -1.15 2.36
N GLY A 52 6.31 -1.33 2.78
CA GLY A 52 6.62 -2.13 3.98
C GLY A 52 5.88 -1.64 5.23
N ILE A 53 5.77 -0.32 5.41
CA ILE A 53 4.99 0.30 6.48
C ILE A 53 3.50 -0.04 6.34
N SER A 54 2.93 0.10 5.15
CA SER A 54 1.54 -0.26 4.87
C SER A 54 1.26 -1.74 5.17
N ARG A 55 2.15 -2.66 4.76
CA ARG A 55 2.03 -4.10 5.06
C ARG A 55 1.98 -4.36 6.55
N SER A 56 2.91 -3.75 7.27
CA SER A 56 2.99 -3.86 8.72
C SER A 56 1.76 -3.30 9.40
N ALA A 57 1.23 -2.17 8.94
CA ALA A 57 0.03 -1.57 9.48
C ALA A 57 -1.21 -2.40 9.18
N GLU A 58 -1.36 -2.92 7.97
CA GLU A 58 -2.51 -3.76 7.61
C GLU A 58 -2.50 -5.03 8.46
N LYS A 59 -1.33 -5.66 8.64
CA LYS A 59 -1.16 -6.79 9.56
C LYS A 59 -1.51 -6.40 11.00
N ALA A 60 -0.96 -5.30 11.51
CA ALA A 60 -1.23 -4.87 12.88
C ALA A 60 -2.69 -4.49 13.10
N LEU A 61 -3.40 -4.00 12.07
CA LEU A 61 -4.84 -3.70 12.14
C LEU A 61 -5.68 -4.95 12.41
N TRP A 62 -5.19 -6.15 12.10
CA TRP A 62 -5.86 -7.41 12.46
C TRP A 62 -5.78 -7.69 13.96
N ASP A 63 -4.65 -7.33 14.57
CA ASP A 63 -4.36 -7.60 15.99
C ASP A 63 -4.70 -6.39 16.90
N ALA A 64 -4.97 -5.22 16.31
CA ALA A 64 -5.15 -3.97 17.03
C ALA A 64 -6.45 -3.96 17.86
N ARG A 65 -6.31 -3.57 19.13
CA ARG A 65 -7.44 -3.33 20.04
C ARG A 65 -8.09 -1.97 19.75
N PRO A 66 -9.41 -1.81 20.00
CA PRO A 66 -10.06 -0.52 19.87
C PRO A 66 -9.36 0.55 20.73
N GLY A 67 -8.99 1.68 20.11
CA GLY A 67 -8.35 2.81 20.79
C GLY A 67 -6.82 2.77 20.86
N GLU A 68 -6.16 1.68 20.47
CA GLU A 68 -4.69 1.64 20.35
C GLU A 68 -4.23 2.09 18.95
N PRO A 69 -3.08 2.78 18.84
CA PRO A 69 -2.53 3.12 17.54
C PRO A 69 -2.16 1.85 16.76
N VAL A 70 -2.45 1.85 15.45
CA VAL A 70 -2.23 0.68 14.57
C VAL A 70 -0.77 0.23 14.60
N LEU A 71 0.16 1.17 14.69
CA LEU A 71 1.59 0.91 14.78
C LEU A 71 2.18 1.50 16.06
N ARG A 72 3.06 0.76 16.72
CA ARG A 72 3.76 1.22 17.93
C ARG A 72 4.92 2.17 17.62
N ASN A 73 5.79 1.78 16.70
CA ASN A 73 6.97 2.54 16.27
C ASN A 73 7.42 2.09 14.86
N LEU A 74 8.35 2.82 14.25
CA LEU A 74 8.82 2.51 12.89
C LEU A 74 9.63 1.20 12.86
N ARG A 75 10.40 0.92 13.90
CA ARG A 75 11.13 -0.36 14.05
C ARG A 75 10.24 -1.60 13.98
N ALA A 76 9.00 -1.54 14.44
CA ALA A 76 8.04 -2.63 14.28
C ALA A 76 7.75 -2.96 12.79
N CYS A 77 7.99 -2.00 11.89
CA CYS A 77 7.84 -2.17 10.45
C CYS A 77 9.07 -2.78 9.78
N ARG A 78 10.23 -2.81 10.46
CA ARG A 78 11.53 -3.18 9.87
C ARG A 78 11.48 -4.49 9.10
N ARG A 79 10.90 -5.55 9.67
CA ARG A 79 10.82 -6.86 9.00
C ARG A 79 10.10 -6.80 7.65
N GLN A 80 9.01 -6.06 7.54
CA GLN A 80 8.27 -5.95 6.28
C GLN A 80 8.97 -5.01 5.31
N VAL A 81 9.53 -3.90 5.80
CA VAL A 81 10.32 -2.99 4.98
C VAL A 81 11.55 -3.70 4.39
N ASP A 82 12.31 -4.43 5.21
CA ASP A 82 13.49 -5.20 4.75
C ASP A 82 13.08 -6.29 3.74
N ALA A 83 11.90 -6.89 3.89
CA ALA A 83 11.37 -7.84 2.91
C ALA A 83 11.03 -7.17 1.57
N GLU A 84 10.43 -5.98 1.58
CA GLU A 84 10.18 -5.19 0.37
C GLU A 84 11.48 -4.70 -0.29
N ILE A 85 12.47 -4.27 0.52
CA ILE A 85 13.81 -3.90 0.04
C ILE A 85 14.47 -5.10 -0.64
N LYS A 86 14.42 -6.29 -0.03
CA LYS A 86 14.99 -7.51 -0.62
C LYS A 86 14.31 -7.85 -1.95
N LYS A 87 12.98 -7.77 -2.03
CA LYS A 87 12.24 -7.98 -3.29
C LYS A 87 12.68 -6.99 -4.35
N TYR A 88 12.69 -5.69 -4.02
CA TYR A 88 13.13 -4.61 -4.90
C TYR A 88 14.54 -4.86 -5.45
N ARG A 89 15.51 -5.16 -4.58
CA ARG A 89 16.90 -5.45 -4.97
C ARG A 89 17.03 -6.68 -5.86
N SER A 90 16.33 -7.77 -5.51
CA SER A 90 16.40 -9.01 -6.30
C SER A 90 15.90 -8.83 -7.73
N LEU A 91 14.97 -7.90 -7.93
CA LEU A 91 14.37 -7.62 -9.23
C LEU A 91 15.22 -6.61 -10.02
N ALA A 92 15.82 -5.62 -9.35
CA ALA A 92 16.79 -4.70 -9.97
C ALA A 92 18.06 -5.42 -10.47
N ALA A 93 18.56 -6.41 -9.73
CA ALA A 93 19.73 -7.20 -10.13
C ALA A 93 19.50 -8.03 -11.41
N GLY A 94 18.26 -8.45 -11.69
CA GLY A 94 17.89 -9.18 -12.91
C GLY A 94 17.81 -8.32 -14.18
N ALA A 95 17.80 -6.99 -14.05
CA ALA A 95 17.62 -6.07 -15.16
C ALA A 95 18.95 -5.66 -15.86
N SER A 96 20.11 -5.98 -15.28
CA SER A 96 21.42 -5.46 -15.73
C SER A 96 22.26 -6.44 -16.56
N ALA A 97 21.75 -7.61 -16.94
CA ALA A 97 22.49 -8.54 -17.80
C ALA A 97 22.31 -8.17 -19.28
N PRO A 98 23.39 -7.99 -20.07
CA PRO A 98 23.28 -7.72 -21.51
C PRO A 98 22.61 -8.92 -22.21
N PRO A 99 21.72 -8.68 -23.19
CA PRO A 99 20.99 -9.76 -23.84
C PRO A 99 21.90 -10.54 -24.80
N GLU A 100 22.29 -11.75 -24.43
CA GLU A 100 22.79 -12.72 -25.40
C GLU A 100 21.62 -13.26 -26.26
N PRO A 101 21.77 -13.31 -27.59
CA PRO A 101 20.65 -13.56 -28.48
C PRO A 101 20.47 -15.06 -28.77
N THR A 102 20.14 -15.89 -27.78
CA THR A 102 19.62 -17.24 -28.08
C THR A 102 18.64 -17.76 -27.02
N SER A 103 17.57 -18.41 -27.50
CA SER A 103 16.48 -19.07 -26.78
C SER A 103 15.30 -18.18 -26.34
N LYS A 104 14.08 -18.63 -26.69
CA LYS A 104 12.77 -18.09 -26.31
C LYS A 104 12.52 -18.25 -24.79
N ARG A 105 13.39 -17.70 -23.95
CA ARG A 105 13.10 -17.54 -22.52
C ARG A 105 12.03 -16.47 -22.42
N ARG A 106 10.83 -16.85 -21.93
CA ARG A 106 9.79 -15.89 -21.50
C ARG A 106 10.51 -14.80 -20.71
N LYS A 107 10.50 -13.55 -21.19
CA LYS A 107 11.03 -12.41 -20.44
C LYS A 107 10.45 -12.51 -19.04
N ALA A 108 11.32 -12.57 -18.02
CA ALA A 108 10.84 -12.53 -16.65
C ALA A 108 10.04 -11.24 -16.50
N LEU A 109 8.78 -11.35 -16.06
CA LEU A 109 7.90 -10.20 -15.87
C LEU A 109 8.62 -9.21 -14.95
N SER A 110 8.57 -7.93 -15.29
CA SER A 110 8.98 -6.85 -14.41
C SER A 110 8.22 -6.91 -13.09
N TRP A 111 8.72 -6.22 -12.07
CA TRP A 111 8.06 -6.18 -10.77
C TRP A 111 6.65 -5.57 -10.88
N GLU A 112 6.54 -4.51 -11.70
CA GLU A 112 5.32 -3.80 -12.00
C GLU A 112 4.31 -4.76 -12.62
N GLU A 113 4.73 -5.52 -13.63
CA GLU A 113 3.90 -6.52 -14.29
C GLU A 113 3.52 -7.66 -13.35
N THR A 114 4.45 -8.15 -12.52
CA THR A 114 4.19 -9.23 -11.56
C THR A 114 3.15 -8.79 -10.53
N ARG A 115 3.29 -7.58 -9.97
CA ARG A 115 2.33 -7.03 -9.00
C ARG A 115 0.98 -6.78 -9.65
N HIS A 116 0.98 -6.19 -10.84
CA HIS A 116 -0.25 -5.91 -11.58
C HIS A 116 -1.01 -7.21 -11.91
N THR A 117 -0.29 -8.25 -12.31
CA THR A 117 -0.87 -9.58 -12.59
C THR A 117 -1.49 -10.18 -11.33
N ARG A 118 -0.78 -10.16 -10.19
CA ARG A 118 -1.34 -10.66 -8.93
C ARG A 118 -2.57 -9.88 -8.48
N LEU A 119 -2.64 -8.57 -8.76
CA LEU A 119 -3.83 -7.77 -8.46
C LEU A 119 -5.00 -8.23 -9.30
N ILE A 120 -4.79 -8.43 -10.61
CA ILE A 120 -5.80 -8.99 -11.50
C ILE A 120 -6.26 -10.35 -10.99
N ASP A 121 -5.34 -11.27 -10.71
CA ASP A 121 -5.65 -12.63 -10.23
C ASP A 121 -6.49 -12.59 -8.95
N ALA A 122 -6.14 -11.73 -7.99
CA ALA A 122 -6.88 -11.56 -6.74
C ALA A 122 -8.31 -11.01 -6.97
N LEU A 123 -8.47 -10.13 -7.95
CA LEU A 123 -9.79 -9.59 -8.32
C LEU A 123 -10.63 -10.61 -9.10
N GLU A 124 -10.01 -11.46 -9.92
CA GLU A 124 -10.69 -12.54 -10.64
C GLU A 124 -11.16 -13.65 -9.69
N ASP A 125 -10.31 -14.05 -8.74
CA ASP A 125 -10.71 -14.95 -7.65
C ASP A 125 -11.89 -14.37 -6.85
N LEU A 126 -11.84 -13.07 -6.55
CA LEU A 126 -12.96 -12.39 -5.90
C LEU A 126 -14.24 -12.43 -6.75
N ALA A 127 -14.14 -12.19 -8.06
CA ALA A 127 -15.27 -12.25 -8.98
C ALA A 127 -15.89 -13.66 -9.04
N GLY A 128 -15.07 -14.71 -8.93
CA GLY A 128 -15.53 -16.09 -8.84
C GLY A 128 -16.27 -16.39 -7.53
N ARG A 129 -15.82 -15.83 -6.40
CA ARG A 129 -16.44 -16.02 -5.07
C ARG A 129 -17.68 -15.15 -4.84
N GLU A 130 -17.69 -13.92 -5.35
CA GLU A 130 -18.80 -12.97 -5.22
C GLU A 130 -19.29 -12.54 -6.63
N PRO A 131 -20.23 -13.28 -7.26
CA PRO A 131 -20.70 -13.00 -8.63
C PRO A 131 -21.30 -11.60 -8.81
N THR A 132 -21.83 -11.00 -7.75
CA THR A 132 -22.36 -9.63 -7.75
C THR A 132 -21.29 -8.58 -8.06
N LEU A 133 -20.01 -8.88 -7.82
CA LEU A 133 -18.88 -8.01 -8.12
C LEU A 133 -18.24 -8.29 -9.49
N ALA A 134 -18.59 -9.39 -10.16
CA ALA A 134 -17.93 -9.83 -11.39
C ALA A 134 -17.99 -8.78 -12.53
N ALA A 135 -19.15 -8.13 -12.71
CA ALA A 135 -19.31 -7.05 -13.69
C ALA A 135 -18.40 -5.85 -13.36
N ARG A 136 -18.23 -5.53 -12.07
CA ARG A 136 -17.35 -4.45 -11.63
C ARG A 136 -15.87 -4.79 -11.83
N VAL A 137 -15.47 -6.03 -11.54
CA VAL A 137 -14.11 -6.52 -11.78
C VAL A 137 -13.78 -6.48 -13.27
N THR A 138 -14.71 -6.92 -14.13
CA THR A 138 -14.55 -6.84 -15.59
C THR A 138 -14.34 -5.41 -16.06
N TRP A 139 -15.16 -4.47 -15.55
CA TRP A 139 -14.98 -3.05 -15.83
C TRP A 139 -13.61 -2.52 -15.35
N LEU A 140 -13.16 -2.92 -14.15
CA LEU A 140 -11.85 -2.51 -13.62
C LEU A 140 -10.71 -2.98 -14.52
N ARG A 141 -10.77 -4.22 -15.02
CA ARG A 141 -9.79 -4.76 -15.97
C ARG A 141 -9.72 -3.94 -17.26
N GLY A 142 -10.86 -3.58 -17.82
CA GLY A 142 -10.92 -2.82 -19.07
C GLY A 142 -10.62 -1.32 -18.94
N THR A 143 -10.55 -0.78 -17.72
CA THR A 143 -10.41 0.67 -17.50
C THR A 143 -9.25 1.01 -16.58
N VAL A 144 -9.38 0.72 -15.29
CA VAL A 144 -8.41 1.07 -14.26
C VAL A 144 -7.12 0.26 -14.42
N LEU A 145 -7.24 -1.04 -14.74
CA LEU A 145 -6.14 -1.99 -14.87
C LEU A 145 -5.79 -2.28 -16.34
N ALA A 146 -6.16 -1.39 -17.27
CA ALA A 146 -5.86 -1.59 -18.69
C ALA A 146 -4.36 -1.52 -18.99
N ASN A 147 -3.60 -0.79 -18.17
CA ASN A 147 -2.17 -0.58 -18.34
C ASN A 147 -1.42 -0.87 -17.04
N VAL A 148 -0.19 -1.37 -17.18
CA VAL A 148 0.77 -1.57 -16.08
C VAL A 148 1.50 -0.25 -15.81
N PRO A 149 1.28 0.41 -14.66
CA PRO A 149 1.99 1.63 -14.34
C PRO A 149 3.46 1.35 -14.06
N GLN A 150 4.34 2.17 -14.62
CA GLN A 150 5.79 2.08 -14.37
C GLN A 150 6.20 2.78 -13.07
N GLU A 151 5.43 3.78 -12.65
CA GLU A 151 5.69 4.53 -11.42
C GLU A 151 5.01 3.86 -10.21
N PRO A 152 5.77 3.56 -9.12
CA PRO A 152 5.22 2.92 -7.93
C PRO A 152 4.04 3.68 -7.30
N ALA A 153 4.10 5.02 -7.27
CA ALA A 153 3.03 5.86 -6.74
C ALA A 153 1.73 5.75 -7.55
N VAL A 154 1.82 5.64 -8.88
CA VAL A 154 0.67 5.45 -9.76
C VAL A 154 0.08 4.05 -9.56
N MET A 155 0.94 3.04 -9.39
CA MET A 155 0.49 1.68 -9.09
C MET A 155 -0.25 1.57 -7.76
N ASP A 156 0.25 2.20 -6.69
CA ASP A 156 -0.44 2.26 -5.40
C ASP A 156 -1.79 3.00 -5.52
N ALA A 157 -1.82 4.07 -6.33
CA ALA A 157 -3.05 4.81 -6.59
C ALA A 157 -4.07 3.96 -7.36
N GLN A 158 -3.62 3.21 -8.37
CA GLN A 158 -4.41 2.30 -9.17
C GLN A 158 -5.02 1.19 -8.31
N GLU A 159 -4.21 0.54 -7.46
CA GLU A 159 -4.65 -0.52 -6.58
C GLU A 159 -5.73 -0.03 -5.59
N ALA A 160 -5.48 1.10 -4.92
CA ALA A 160 -6.46 1.65 -4.00
C ALA A 160 -7.72 2.14 -4.73
N LEU A 161 -7.64 2.60 -5.98
CA LEU A 161 -8.82 2.93 -6.79
C LEU A 161 -9.67 1.68 -7.06
N SER A 162 -9.04 0.55 -7.40
CA SER A 162 -9.72 -0.73 -7.62
C SER A 162 -10.55 -1.14 -6.40
N PHE A 163 -9.96 -1.12 -5.20
CA PHE A 163 -10.70 -1.47 -3.98
C PHE A 163 -11.80 -0.47 -3.63
N LEU A 164 -11.57 0.84 -3.83
CA LEU A 164 -12.62 1.84 -3.60
C LEU A 164 -13.79 1.72 -4.60
N ALA A 165 -13.52 1.31 -5.83
CA ALA A 165 -14.56 1.02 -6.81
C ALA A 165 -15.39 -0.21 -6.42
N LEU A 166 -14.75 -1.25 -5.88
CA LEU A 166 -15.44 -2.44 -5.35
C LEU A 166 -16.31 -2.10 -4.13
N LEU A 167 -15.82 -1.26 -3.21
CA LEU A 167 -16.63 -0.75 -2.09
C LEU A 167 -17.91 -0.05 -2.59
N ARG A 168 -17.83 0.69 -3.70
CA ARG A 168 -19.00 1.33 -4.33
C ARG A 168 -19.92 0.36 -5.07
N ALA A 169 -19.47 -0.86 -5.37
CA ALA A 169 -20.32 -1.89 -5.94
C ALA A 169 -21.07 -2.70 -4.86
N LEU A 170 -20.59 -2.70 -3.61
CA LEU A 170 -21.27 -3.36 -2.51
C LEU A 170 -22.66 -2.77 -2.22
N PRO A 171 -23.64 -3.58 -1.77
CA PRO A 171 -24.92 -3.11 -1.28
C PRO A 171 -24.77 -2.03 -0.20
N PHE A 172 -25.68 -1.05 -0.20
CA PHE A 172 -25.59 0.10 0.70
C PHE A 172 -25.39 -0.26 2.19
N PRO A 173 -26.09 -1.26 2.77
CA PRO A 173 -25.89 -1.64 4.17
C PRO A 173 -24.45 -2.09 4.46
N GLN A 174 -23.90 -2.93 3.59
CA GLN A 174 -22.54 -3.46 3.71
C GLN A 174 -21.49 -2.37 3.51
N ARG A 175 -21.69 -1.50 2.51
CA ARG A 175 -20.81 -0.33 2.30
C ARG A 175 -20.77 0.57 3.53
N ARG A 176 -21.93 0.84 4.13
CA ARG A 176 -22.05 1.69 5.31
C ARG A 176 -21.34 1.09 6.52
N GLU A 177 -21.43 -0.23 6.70
CA GLU A 177 -20.73 -0.95 7.75
C GLU A 177 -19.21 -0.83 7.60
N VAL A 178 -18.68 -1.16 6.42
CA VAL A 178 -17.23 -1.03 6.12
C VAL A 178 -16.75 0.40 6.36
N TRP A 179 -17.53 1.38 5.90
CA TRP A 179 -17.13 2.79 6.01
C TRP A 179 -17.14 3.27 7.46
N ARG A 180 -18.15 2.89 8.26
CA ARG A 180 -18.19 3.21 9.70
C ARG A 180 -17.07 2.53 10.47
N GLY A 181 -16.81 1.25 10.20
CA GLY A 181 -15.73 0.50 10.84
C GLY A 181 -14.35 1.12 10.54
N ALA A 182 -14.12 1.58 9.32
CA ALA A 182 -12.87 2.25 8.95
C ALA A 182 -12.70 3.63 9.64
N LEU A 183 -13.80 4.32 9.95
CA LEU A 183 -13.79 5.68 10.49
C LEU A 183 -13.86 5.74 12.03
N SER A 184 -14.36 4.71 12.71
CA SER A 184 -14.53 4.70 14.17
C SER A 184 -13.21 4.62 14.96
N VAL A 185 -12.10 4.22 14.33
CA VAL A 185 -10.80 3.97 14.99
C VAL A 185 -9.90 5.23 15.04
N GLY A 186 -10.44 6.45 15.12
CA GLY A 186 -9.71 7.66 14.69
C GLY A 186 -9.87 8.94 15.49
N THR A 187 -9.99 8.88 16.81
CA THR A 187 -10.10 10.07 17.69
C THR A 187 -8.89 11.01 17.64
N GLU A 188 -7.71 10.56 17.22
CA GLU A 188 -6.47 11.37 17.20
C GLU A 188 -6.22 12.16 15.90
N GLN A 189 -7.19 12.23 14.97
CA GLN A 189 -7.04 12.95 13.69
C GLN A 189 -6.85 14.48 13.83
N GLN A 190 -7.03 15.05 15.02
CA GLN A 190 -6.97 16.51 15.23
C GLN A 190 -5.59 17.12 15.02
N VAL A 191 -4.52 16.34 15.23
CA VAL A 191 -3.13 16.83 15.15
C VAL A 191 -2.52 16.63 13.75
N MET A 192 -3.28 16.03 12.83
CA MET A 192 -2.78 15.65 11.51
C MET A 192 -3.04 16.72 10.46
N SER A 193 -2.07 16.89 9.55
CA SER A 193 -2.25 17.68 8.34
C SER A 193 -3.43 17.17 7.50
N VAL A 194 -4.06 18.03 6.68
CA VAL A 194 -5.19 17.64 5.81
C VAL A 194 -4.81 16.45 4.91
N ARG A 195 -3.58 16.44 4.38
CA ARG A 195 -3.09 15.35 3.53
C ARG A 195 -2.87 14.07 4.32
N ALA A 196 -2.21 14.13 5.47
CA ALA A 196 -2.00 12.96 6.33
C ALA A 196 -3.35 12.35 6.74
N ARG A 197 -4.38 13.17 7.03
CA ARG A 197 -5.75 12.69 7.26
C ARG A 197 -6.33 11.96 6.05
N LYS A 198 -6.15 12.48 4.83
CA LYS A 198 -6.60 11.81 3.60
C LYS A 198 -5.89 10.47 3.38
N VAL A 199 -4.57 10.42 3.58
CA VAL A 199 -3.78 9.18 3.49
C VAL A 199 -4.25 8.17 4.52
N SER A 200 -4.36 8.57 5.78
CA SER A 200 -4.84 7.70 6.87
C SER A 200 -6.22 7.14 6.59
N ARG A 201 -7.17 7.99 6.18
CA ARG A 201 -8.54 7.57 5.82
C ARG A 201 -8.54 6.62 4.64
N ARG A 202 -7.76 6.91 3.59
CA ARG A 202 -7.65 6.05 2.41
C ARG A 202 -7.09 4.68 2.79
N PHE A 203 -5.98 4.65 3.55
CA PHE A 203 -5.36 3.42 4.03
C PHE A 203 -6.36 2.58 4.84
N ARG A 204 -6.99 3.15 5.87
CA ARG A 204 -7.96 2.45 6.72
C ARG A 204 -9.14 1.91 5.93
N LEU A 205 -9.66 2.71 5.00
CA LEU A 205 -10.78 2.30 4.17
C LEU A 205 -10.40 1.16 3.22
N VAL A 206 -9.26 1.25 2.54
CA VAL A 206 -8.79 0.18 1.65
C VAL A 206 -8.51 -1.11 2.44
N ALA A 207 -7.85 -1.02 3.60
CA ALA A 207 -7.60 -2.17 4.47
C ALA A 207 -8.91 -2.81 4.96
N ALA A 208 -9.91 -2.00 5.36
CA ALA A 208 -11.23 -2.49 5.75
C ALA A 208 -11.97 -3.17 4.59
N VAL A 209 -11.85 -2.64 3.38
CA VAL A 209 -12.42 -3.24 2.16
C VAL A 209 -11.76 -4.58 1.85
N ARG A 210 -10.43 -4.64 1.81
CA ARG A 210 -9.68 -5.88 1.59
C ARG A 210 -10.06 -6.96 2.59
N ARG A 211 -10.10 -6.60 3.88
CA ARG A 211 -10.56 -7.48 4.96
C ARG A 211 -11.96 -8.02 4.70
N ARG A 212 -12.92 -7.15 4.37
CA ARG A 212 -14.30 -7.56 4.11
C ARG A 212 -14.41 -8.49 2.90
N LEU A 213 -13.61 -8.28 1.86
CA LEU A 213 -13.63 -9.07 0.63
C LEU A 213 -12.75 -10.34 0.72
N GLY A 214 -12.05 -10.54 1.84
CA GLY A 214 -11.13 -11.67 2.04
C GLY A 214 -9.92 -11.63 1.11
N VAL A 215 -9.59 -10.47 0.53
CA VAL A 215 -8.46 -10.33 -0.39
C VAL A 215 -7.20 -10.07 0.43
N LYS A 216 -6.25 -11.01 0.37
CA LYS A 216 -4.92 -10.83 0.96
C LYS A 216 -4.10 -9.86 0.14
N GLU A 217 -3.10 -9.25 0.77
CA GLU A 217 -2.21 -8.30 0.11
C GLU A 217 -1.48 -8.93 -1.08
N VAL A 218 -1.42 -8.17 -2.18
CA VAL A 218 -0.88 -8.54 -3.50
C VAL A 218 0.62 -8.28 -3.60
#